data_AF-A0A9N9NPI7-F1
#
_entry.id   AF-A0A9N9NPI7-F1
#
_cell.length_a   1.000
_cell.length_b   1.000
_cell.length_c   1.000
_cell.angle_alpha   90.00
_cell.angle_beta   90.00
_cell.angle_gamma   90.00
#
_symmetry.space_group_name_H-M   'P 1'
#
loop_
_entity.id
_entity.type
_entity.pdbx_description
1 polymer ?
#
loop_
_entity_poly.entity_id
_entity_poly.type
_entity_poly.pdbx_seq_one_letter_code
_entity_poly.pdbx_strand_id
1 'polypeptide(L)'
;LYREFGLPIINWKKTWFRSAPEGIFLIDLGLREYPTLKTILELAASSEPTIREKALKYFIDNFNEKYSRSYDPAKTKVAFLPCLSPGSYAKPLECFINPECTIMNFQAVRQDLRFKVPQLGVRQYPSIEELKSMLTNSPPQDVNKAKEIFEFLASQRGSFNWTILASYNFIPIEDKTRPSGINRTNPRNCYLNRFDQEECLNDFFTFIDFGEKANKFLESCGVRTKPSSVEIAELLVKSSRNIWKSIGKYETYLYILNRIAADYRYTIINQPNLFEKMKKAPILAAIKHDGNNIEYQLTSANNIFINDDEAYQKVFKPLIAPDNDNLKTMYK
;
A
#
# COMPACT_ATOMS: atom_id res chain seq x y z
N LEU A 1 -15.40 12.63 45.69
CA LEU A 1 -14.44 12.68 44.56
C LEU A 1 -13.00 13.00 44.96
N TYR A 2 -12.62 14.23 45.34
CA TYR A 2 -11.19 14.54 45.61
C TYR A 2 -10.57 13.70 46.74
N ARG A 3 -11.36 13.38 47.77
CA ARG A 3 -10.97 12.41 48.81
C ARG A 3 -10.70 11.01 48.26
N GLU A 4 -11.48 10.57 47.27
CA GLU A 4 -11.31 9.26 46.60
C GLU A 4 -10.09 9.25 45.69
N PHE A 5 -9.69 10.42 45.15
CA PHE A 5 -8.44 10.58 44.41
C PHE A 5 -7.20 10.65 45.31
N GLY A 6 -7.36 10.54 46.63
CA GLY A 6 -6.25 10.66 47.59
C GLY A 6 -5.62 12.06 47.61
N LEU A 7 -6.32 13.08 47.11
CA LEU A 7 -5.80 14.44 47.07
C LEU A 7 -5.91 15.10 48.46
N PRO A 8 -4.96 15.98 48.81
CA PRO A 8 -5.04 16.75 50.05
C PRO A 8 -6.27 17.64 50.00
N ILE A 9 -7.14 17.48 51.00
CA ILE A 9 -8.37 18.26 51.14
C ILE A 9 -8.37 18.99 52.48
N ILE A 10 -8.88 20.21 52.47
CA ILE A 10 -9.16 20.95 53.70
C ILE A 10 -10.61 20.62 54.10
N ASN A 11 -10.78 20.15 55.33
CA ASN A 11 -12.10 19.96 55.90
C ASN A 11 -12.66 21.31 56.39
N TRP A 12 -13.38 22.01 55.51
CA TRP A 12 -13.97 23.31 55.80
C TRP A 12 -15.38 23.14 56.37
N LYS A 13 -15.57 23.50 57.65
CA LYS A 13 -16.84 23.25 58.38
C LYS A 13 -17.98 24.20 58.02
N LYS A 14 -17.69 25.36 57.42
CA LYS A 14 -18.69 26.36 57.00
C LYS A 14 -18.89 26.32 55.49
N THR A 15 -19.89 27.04 54.98
CA THR A 15 -20.05 27.23 53.54
C THR A 15 -18.82 27.94 52.96
N TRP A 16 -18.26 27.37 51.88
CA TRP A 16 -17.11 27.95 51.18
C TRP A 16 -17.58 29.03 50.19
N PHE A 17 -16.96 30.21 50.26
CA PHE A 17 -17.15 31.28 49.29
C PHE A 17 -15.79 31.75 48.78
N ARG A 18 -15.56 31.57 47.48
CA ARG A 18 -14.31 31.98 46.81
C ARG A 18 -14.01 33.47 46.99
N SER A 19 -15.04 34.30 47.04
CA SER A 19 -14.95 35.76 47.18
C SER A 19 -14.85 36.25 48.62
N ALA A 20 -14.97 35.38 49.62
CA ALA A 20 -14.80 35.79 51.02
C ALA A 20 -13.32 36.09 51.31
N PRO A 21 -13.00 36.99 52.27
CA PRO A 21 -11.62 37.31 52.62
C PRO A 21 -10.75 36.08 52.93
N GLU A 22 -11.30 35.12 53.67
CA GLU A 22 -10.62 33.86 53.99
C GLU A 22 -10.42 32.99 52.76
N GLY A 23 -11.37 33.03 51.81
CA GLY A 23 -11.29 32.28 50.58
C GLY A 23 -10.18 32.79 49.66
N ILE A 24 -10.13 34.11 49.48
CA ILE A 24 -9.09 34.82 48.73
C ILE A 24 -7.73 34.54 49.38
N PHE A 25 -7.62 34.72 50.70
CA PHE A 25 -6.38 34.49 51.44
C PHE A 25 -5.84 33.06 51.26
N LEU A 26 -6.70 32.04 51.35
CA LEU A 26 -6.27 30.65 51.17
C LEU A 26 -5.85 30.35 49.72
N ILE A 27 -6.54 30.91 48.74
CA ILE A 27 -6.17 30.78 47.32
C ILE A 27 -4.81 31.44 47.08
N ASP A 28 -4.56 32.61 47.67
CA ASP A 28 -3.29 33.33 47.59
C ASP A 28 -2.14 32.53 48.23
N LEU A 29 -2.41 31.77 49.28
CA LEU A 29 -1.48 30.81 49.87
C LEU A 29 -1.25 29.55 49.02
N GLY A 30 -2.00 29.38 47.93
CA GLY A 30 -1.85 28.26 46.98
C GLY A 30 -2.90 27.16 47.12
N LEU A 31 -4.01 27.39 47.85
CA LEU A 31 -5.16 26.47 47.83
C LEU A 31 -5.71 26.35 46.41
N ARG A 32 -5.90 25.10 45.97
CA ARG A 32 -6.43 24.79 44.63
C ARG A 32 -7.86 24.29 44.73
N GLU A 33 -8.74 24.87 43.92
CA GLU A 33 -10.17 24.49 43.85
C GLU A 33 -10.40 23.18 43.07
N TYR A 34 -9.43 22.81 42.24
CA TYR A 34 -9.44 21.59 41.44
C TYR A 34 -8.00 21.06 41.22
N PRO A 35 -7.85 19.78 40.87
CA PRO A 35 -6.54 19.19 40.60
C PRO A 35 -5.87 19.91 39.42
N THR A 36 -4.54 20.04 39.44
CA THR A 36 -3.83 20.60 38.27
C THR A 36 -3.96 19.68 37.07
N LEU A 37 -3.74 20.22 35.87
CA LEU A 37 -3.71 19.40 34.64
C LEU A 37 -2.76 18.20 34.77
N LYS A 38 -1.55 18.42 35.31
CA LYS A 38 -0.58 17.34 35.54
C LYS A 38 -1.16 16.26 36.45
N THR A 39 -1.69 16.67 37.60
CA THR A 39 -2.27 15.76 38.60
C THR A 39 -3.45 14.95 38.06
N ILE A 40 -4.39 15.60 37.35
CA ILE A 40 -5.57 14.88 36.85
C ILE A 40 -5.21 13.89 35.74
N LEU A 41 -4.23 14.22 34.89
CA LEU A 41 -3.73 13.31 33.86
C LEU A 41 -2.97 12.12 34.46
N GLU A 42 -2.15 12.34 35.49
CA GLU A 42 -1.47 11.27 36.24
C GLU A 42 -2.48 10.33 36.92
N LEU A 43 -3.54 10.88 37.54
CA LEU A 43 -4.62 10.08 38.11
C LEU A 43 -5.40 9.32 37.02
N ALA A 44 -5.64 9.94 35.86
CA ALA A 44 -6.28 9.30 34.71
C ALA A 44 -5.39 8.28 33.99
N ALA A 45 -4.14 8.09 34.42
CA ALA A 45 -3.26 7.02 34.00
C ALA A 45 -2.76 6.17 35.18
N SER A 46 -3.39 6.29 36.35
CA SER A 46 -3.07 5.50 37.54
C SER A 46 -3.20 4.00 37.25
N SER A 47 -2.41 3.16 37.92
CA SER A 47 -2.56 1.69 37.87
C SER A 47 -3.93 1.23 38.39
N GLU A 48 -4.51 1.97 39.33
CA GLU A 48 -5.80 1.69 39.96
C GLU A 48 -6.97 1.96 39.01
N PRO A 49 -7.71 0.93 38.52
CA PRO A 49 -8.73 1.10 37.48
C PRO A 49 -9.87 2.05 37.89
N THR A 50 -10.26 2.02 39.16
CA THR A 50 -11.37 2.83 39.68
C THR A 50 -11.00 4.32 39.76
N ILE A 51 -9.77 4.63 40.20
CA ILE A 51 -9.24 6.00 40.22
C ILE A 51 -9.10 6.49 38.78
N ARG A 52 -8.53 5.65 37.91
CA ARG A 52 -8.29 5.95 36.51
C ARG A 52 -9.57 6.38 35.77
N GLU A 53 -10.61 5.57 35.84
CA GLU A 53 -11.89 5.84 35.15
C GLU A 53 -12.59 7.09 35.72
N LYS A 54 -12.59 7.26 37.05
CA LYS A 54 -13.19 8.44 37.70
C LYS A 54 -12.42 9.73 37.37
N ALA A 55 -11.10 9.68 37.34
CA ALA A 55 -10.24 10.83 37.01
C ALA A 55 -10.39 11.23 35.54
N LEU A 56 -10.41 10.26 34.63
CA LEU A 56 -10.68 10.49 33.20
C LEU A 56 -12.06 11.13 33.01
N LYS A 57 -13.10 10.60 33.65
CA LYS A 57 -14.45 11.16 33.60
C LYS A 57 -14.47 12.61 34.10
N TYR A 58 -13.85 12.88 35.25
CA TYR A 58 -13.77 14.24 35.79
C TYR A 58 -13.03 15.19 34.85
N PHE A 59 -11.89 14.77 34.30
CA PHE A 59 -11.12 15.54 33.35
C PHE A 59 -11.95 15.94 32.13
N ILE A 60 -12.61 14.96 31.50
CA ILE A 60 -13.41 15.18 30.30
C ILE A 60 -14.63 16.07 30.58
N ASP A 61 -15.38 15.78 31.66
CA ASP A 61 -16.60 16.51 32.00
C ASP A 61 -16.31 17.98 32.42
N ASN A 62 -15.07 18.29 32.83
CA ASN A 62 -14.65 19.65 33.22
C ASN A 62 -13.61 20.27 32.27
N PHE A 63 -13.39 19.69 31.09
CA PHE A 63 -12.30 20.05 30.19
C PHE A 63 -12.35 21.52 29.77
N ASN A 64 -13.50 21.95 29.25
CA ASN A 64 -13.67 23.28 28.68
C ASN A 64 -13.48 24.39 29.73
N GLU A 65 -14.02 24.20 30.92
CA GLU A 65 -13.99 25.21 31.99
C GLU A 65 -12.63 25.29 32.69
N LYS A 66 -11.97 24.15 32.93
CA LYS A 66 -10.83 24.08 33.85
C LYS A 66 -9.48 23.82 33.19
N TYR A 67 -9.48 23.12 32.05
CA TYR A 67 -8.24 22.55 31.51
C TYR A 67 -7.87 23.04 30.12
N SER A 68 -8.86 23.39 29.29
CA SER A 68 -8.70 23.77 27.88
C SER A 68 -7.59 24.77 27.61
N ARG A 69 -7.47 25.83 28.42
CA ARG A 69 -6.46 26.90 28.27
C ARG A 69 -5.02 26.43 28.52
N SER A 70 -4.85 25.40 29.34
CA SER A 70 -3.54 24.87 29.74
C SER A 70 -3.17 23.58 29.02
N TYR A 71 -4.15 22.96 28.36
CA TYR A 71 -4.01 21.65 27.74
C TYR A 71 -3.39 21.76 26.36
N ASP A 72 -2.40 20.92 26.11
CA ASP A 72 -1.76 20.76 24.81
C ASP A 72 -1.56 19.26 24.56
N PRO A 73 -2.23 18.67 23.54
CA PRO A 73 -2.10 17.26 23.24
C PRO A 73 -0.67 16.89 22.85
N ALA A 74 0.10 17.79 22.22
CA ALA A 74 1.48 17.53 21.80
C ALA A 74 2.46 17.51 22.99
N LYS A 75 2.15 18.21 24.08
CA LYS A 75 2.97 18.22 25.30
C LYS A 75 2.55 17.14 26.30
N THR A 76 1.47 16.43 26.04
CA THR A 76 0.95 15.40 26.94
C THR A 76 1.84 14.15 26.89
N LYS A 77 2.51 13.84 27.99
CA LYS A 77 3.44 12.69 28.09
C LYS A 77 2.79 11.40 28.61
N VAL A 78 1.58 11.51 29.14
CA VAL A 78 0.89 10.44 29.86
C VAL A 78 -0.09 9.74 28.92
N ALA A 79 -0.07 8.41 28.88
CA ALA A 79 -1.04 7.59 28.16
C ALA A 79 -2.27 7.35 29.05
N PHE A 80 -3.27 8.22 28.94
CA PHE A 80 -4.45 8.23 29.81
C PHE A 80 -5.75 7.86 29.08
N LEU A 81 -5.73 7.79 27.74
CA LEU A 81 -6.92 7.48 26.94
C LEU A 81 -7.06 5.96 26.78
N PRO A 82 -8.16 5.34 27.23
CA PRO A 82 -8.38 3.92 27.02
C PRO A 82 -8.64 3.63 25.54
N CYS A 83 -7.99 2.58 25.04
CA CYS A 83 -8.14 2.10 23.67
C CYS A 83 -9.12 0.92 23.59
N LEU A 84 -9.47 0.49 22.37
CA LEU A 84 -10.34 -0.67 22.14
C LEU A 84 -9.77 -1.96 22.71
N SER A 85 -8.45 -2.15 22.62
CA SER A 85 -7.78 -3.30 23.22
C SER A 85 -7.83 -3.18 24.75
N PRO A 86 -8.37 -4.17 25.48
CA PRO A 86 -8.47 -4.12 26.93
C PRO A 86 -7.10 -3.90 27.59
N GLY A 87 -7.03 -2.95 28.51
CA GLY A 87 -5.78 -2.60 29.21
C GLY A 87 -4.79 -1.77 28.38
N SER A 88 -5.11 -1.44 27.12
CA SER A 88 -4.31 -0.53 26.30
C SER A 88 -4.71 0.92 26.55
N TYR A 89 -3.70 1.78 26.68
CA TYR A 89 -3.85 3.21 26.86
C TYR A 89 -2.88 3.94 25.95
N ALA A 90 -3.31 5.09 25.42
CA ALA A 90 -2.52 5.89 24.50
C ALA A 90 -2.51 7.37 24.89
N LYS A 91 -1.51 8.10 24.39
CA LYS A 91 -1.54 9.56 24.36
C LYS A 91 -2.51 10.03 23.26
N PRO A 92 -3.01 11.28 23.34
CA PRO A 92 -3.95 11.82 22.36
C PRO A 92 -3.50 11.71 20.89
N LEU A 93 -2.21 11.90 20.63
CA LEU A 93 -1.64 11.84 19.27
C LEU A 93 -1.24 10.42 18.83
N GLU A 94 -1.28 9.44 19.73
CA GLU A 94 -0.89 8.03 19.49
C GLU A 94 -2.11 7.12 19.24
N CYS A 95 -3.33 7.67 19.27
CA CYS A 95 -4.57 6.94 19.00
C CYS A 95 -5.53 7.75 18.12
N PHE A 96 -6.50 7.04 17.53
CA PHE A 96 -7.46 7.61 16.59
C PHE A 96 -8.91 7.34 17.00
N ILE A 97 -9.82 8.18 16.52
CA ILE A 97 -11.26 8.02 16.77
C ILE A 97 -11.86 6.92 15.89
N ASN A 98 -11.43 6.80 14.63
CA ASN A 98 -11.97 5.76 13.74
C ASN A 98 -11.42 4.37 14.13
N PRO A 99 -12.26 3.40 14.55
CA PRO A 99 -11.84 2.04 14.87
C PRO A 99 -11.19 1.31 13.70
N GLU A 100 -11.50 1.67 12.45
CA GLU A 100 -10.93 1.01 11.26
C GLU A 100 -9.40 1.20 11.17
N CYS A 101 -8.83 2.21 11.84
CA CYS A 101 -7.37 2.41 11.87
C CYS A 101 -6.63 1.21 12.50
N THR A 102 -7.32 0.39 13.29
CA THR A 102 -6.77 -0.85 13.86
C THR A 102 -6.39 -1.88 12.80
N ILE A 103 -6.94 -1.79 11.57
CA ILE A 103 -6.55 -2.63 10.42
C ILE A 103 -5.05 -2.52 10.13
N MET A 104 -4.48 -1.32 10.32
CA MET A 104 -3.05 -1.03 10.17
C MET A 104 -2.30 -0.99 11.51
N ASN A 105 -2.81 -1.65 12.54
CA ASN A 105 -2.24 -1.73 13.89
C ASN A 105 -2.13 -0.39 14.65
N PHE A 106 -2.83 0.67 14.20
CA PHE A 106 -2.95 1.87 15.02
C PHE A 106 -3.90 1.65 16.20
N GLN A 107 -3.65 2.33 17.31
CA GLN A 107 -4.58 2.31 18.45
C GLN A 107 -5.81 3.15 18.13
N ALA A 108 -7.00 2.63 18.46
CA ALA A 108 -8.24 3.39 18.42
C ALA A 108 -8.81 3.55 19.82
N VAL A 109 -9.36 4.72 20.12
CA VAL A 109 -9.96 5.04 21.41
C VAL A 109 -11.21 4.20 21.66
N ARG A 110 -11.50 3.89 22.93
CA ARG A 110 -12.72 3.21 23.37
C ARG A 110 -13.97 3.93 22.84
N GLN A 111 -14.92 3.17 22.30
CA GLN A 111 -16.01 3.70 21.47
C GLN A 111 -16.98 4.65 22.21
N ASP A 112 -17.13 4.49 23.52
CA ASP A 112 -17.93 5.36 24.39
C ASP A 112 -17.38 6.80 24.47
N LEU A 113 -16.08 6.98 24.22
CA LEU A 113 -15.42 8.28 24.28
C LEU A 113 -15.36 9.01 22.92
N ARG A 114 -15.80 8.38 21.81
CA ARG A 114 -15.60 8.88 20.44
C ARG A 114 -16.02 10.33 20.20
N PHE A 115 -17.08 10.78 20.87
CA PHE A 115 -17.61 12.15 20.73
C PHE A 115 -16.97 13.16 21.69
N LYS A 116 -16.26 12.68 22.70
CA LYS A 116 -15.67 13.49 23.76
C LYS A 116 -14.16 13.70 23.60
N VAL A 117 -13.47 12.85 22.84
CA VAL A 117 -12.04 12.97 22.59
C VAL A 117 -11.60 13.95 21.48
N PRO A 118 -12.46 14.43 20.55
CA PRO A 118 -12.06 15.49 19.62
C PRO A 118 -11.54 16.75 20.32
N GLN A 119 -12.19 17.18 21.42
CA GLN A 119 -11.74 18.33 22.24
C GLN A 119 -10.38 18.08 22.91
N LEU A 120 -9.94 16.81 23.02
CA LEU A 120 -8.64 16.43 23.55
C LEU A 120 -7.57 16.32 22.45
N GLY A 121 -7.89 16.70 21.20
CA GLY A 121 -6.94 16.65 20.10
C GLY A 121 -6.72 15.26 19.50
N VAL A 122 -7.56 14.28 19.83
CA VAL A 122 -7.52 12.96 19.18
C VAL A 122 -8.03 13.10 17.75
N ARG A 123 -7.23 12.63 16.79
CA ARG A 123 -7.55 12.76 15.36
C ARG A 123 -8.49 11.64 14.90
N GLN A 124 -9.28 11.93 13.88
CA GLN A 124 -10.16 10.93 13.27
C GLN A 124 -9.36 9.84 12.53
N TYR A 125 -8.31 10.24 11.82
CA TYR A 125 -7.48 9.40 10.96
C TYR A 125 -5.99 9.73 11.13
N PRO A 126 -5.09 8.78 10.85
CA PRO A 126 -3.66 9.04 10.71
C PRO A 126 -3.36 9.97 9.53
N SER A 127 -2.20 10.63 9.59
CA SER A 127 -1.63 11.39 8.47
C SER A 127 -1.07 10.46 7.39
N ILE A 128 -0.85 10.99 6.17
CA ILE A 128 -0.24 10.23 5.08
C ILE A 128 1.17 9.74 5.44
N GLU A 129 1.93 10.53 6.21
CA GLU A 129 3.26 10.18 6.69
C GLU A 129 3.22 8.99 7.66
N GLU A 130 2.24 8.94 8.56
CA GLU A 130 2.04 7.82 9.49
C GLU A 130 1.58 6.55 8.75
N LEU A 131 0.65 6.67 7.80
CA LEU A 131 0.20 5.54 6.97
C LEU A 131 1.37 4.98 6.14
N LYS A 132 2.17 5.85 5.52
CA LYS A 132 3.39 5.47 4.80
C LYS A 132 4.39 4.78 5.73
N SER A 133 4.65 5.36 6.91
CA SER A 133 5.59 4.79 7.88
C SER A 133 5.17 3.38 8.29
N MET A 134 3.87 3.16 8.55
CA MET A 134 3.36 1.83 8.89
C MET A 134 3.52 0.82 7.75
N LEU A 135 3.19 1.19 6.50
CA LEU A 135 3.38 0.30 5.35
C LEU A 135 4.84 -0.04 5.07
N THR A 136 5.76 0.89 5.35
CA THR A 136 7.17 0.73 4.99
C THR A 136 7.98 0.04 6.08
N ASN A 137 7.70 0.33 7.35
CA ASN A 137 8.39 -0.28 8.49
C ASN A 137 7.76 -1.60 8.93
N SER A 138 6.43 -1.70 8.80
CA SER A 138 5.65 -2.90 9.17
C SER A 138 4.69 -3.31 8.04
N PRO A 139 5.19 -3.56 6.81
CA PRO A 139 4.38 -4.06 5.70
C PRO A 139 3.60 -5.33 6.06
N PRO A 140 2.46 -5.57 5.37
CA PRO A 140 1.65 -6.75 5.58
C PRO A 140 2.47 -8.05 5.43
N GLN A 141 2.15 -9.01 6.28
CA GLN A 141 2.84 -10.30 6.36
C GLN A 141 2.11 -11.41 5.62
N ASP A 142 0.90 -11.16 5.12
CA ASP A 142 0.10 -12.13 4.37
C ASP A 142 -0.82 -11.42 3.37
N VAL A 143 -1.26 -12.16 2.36
CA VAL A 143 -2.06 -11.65 1.24
C VAL A 143 -3.43 -11.16 1.69
N ASN A 144 -4.06 -11.86 2.65
CA ASN A 144 -5.39 -11.48 3.16
C ASN A 144 -5.32 -10.18 3.95
N LYS A 145 -4.32 -10.04 4.83
CA LYS A 145 -4.12 -8.81 5.60
C LYS A 145 -3.73 -7.63 4.70
N ALA A 146 -2.92 -7.88 3.67
CA ALA A 146 -2.63 -6.86 2.67
C ALA A 146 -3.88 -6.37 1.96
N LYS A 147 -4.78 -7.29 1.56
CA LYS A 147 -6.07 -6.94 0.98
C LYS A 147 -6.86 -6.00 1.91
N GLU A 148 -7.05 -6.37 3.18
CA GLU A 148 -7.75 -5.53 4.16
C GLU A 148 -7.14 -4.12 4.27
N ILE A 149 -5.80 -4.05 4.37
CA ILE A 149 -5.07 -2.79 4.48
C ILE A 149 -5.24 -1.94 3.22
N PHE A 150 -5.13 -2.53 2.04
CA PHE A 150 -5.26 -1.81 0.77
C PHE A 150 -6.70 -1.33 0.54
N GLU A 151 -7.71 -2.11 0.94
CA GLU A 151 -9.10 -1.66 0.91
C GLU A 151 -9.36 -0.51 1.89
N PHE A 152 -8.79 -0.56 3.09
CA PHE A 152 -8.85 0.53 4.07
C PHE A 152 -8.18 1.81 3.56
N LEU A 153 -7.05 1.69 2.86
CA LEU A 153 -6.35 2.84 2.28
C LEU A 153 -7.11 3.41 1.08
N ALA A 154 -7.78 2.57 0.30
CA ALA A 154 -8.67 2.99 -0.78
C ALA A 154 -9.90 3.75 -0.27
N SER A 155 -10.38 3.45 0.95
CA SER A 155 -11.56 4.08 1.54
C SER A 155 -11.28 5.39 2.28
N GLN A 156 -10.01 5.76 2.47
CA GLN A 156 -9.65 6.99 3.17
C GLN A 156 -10.23 8.23 2.48
N ARG A 157 -10.86 9.09 3.28
CA ARG A 157 -11.42 10.36 2.80
C ARG A 157 -10.29 11.39 2.69
N GLY A 158 -9.73 11.54 1.50
CA GLY A 158 -8.70 12.55 1.21
C GLY A 158 -8.04 12.29 -0.15
N SER A 159 -7.71 13.35 -0.89
CA SER A 159 -6.91 13.22 -2.12
C SER A 159 -5.44 13.09 -1.73
N PHE A 160 -5.04 11.88 -1.34
CA PHE A 160 -3.65 11.55 -1.04
C PHE A 160 -2.91 11.18 -2.33
N ASN A 161 -1.68 11.69 -2.47
CA ASN A 161 -0.82 11.26 -3.56
C ASN A 161 -0.07 9.97 -3.15
N TRP A 162 -0.64 8.83 -3.48
CA TRP A 162 -0.07 7.52 -3.16
C TRP A 162 1.15 7.13 -4.02
N THR A 163 1.49 7.90 -5.06
CA THR A 163 2.70 7.66 -5.88
C THR A 163 4.00 7.71 -5.07
N ILE A 164 3.98 8.32 -3.88
CA ILE A 164 5.09 8.28 -2.91
C ILE A 164 5.47 6.85 -2.50
N LEU A 165 4.58 5.87 -2.68
CA LEU A 165 4.80 4.46 -2.37
C LEU A 165 5.38 3.65 -3.55
N ALA A 166 5.52 4.25 -4.74
CA ALA A 166 5.86 3.53 -5.99
C ALA A 166 7.18 2.74 -5.95
N SER A 167 8.11 3.12 -5.07
CA SER A 167 9.44 2.48 -4.95
C SER A 167 9.61 1.64 -3.68
N TYR A 168 8.56 1.49 -2.86
CA TYR A 168 8.63 0.75 -1.60
C TYR A 168 8.10 -0.68 -1.76
N ASN A 169 8.83 -1.65 -1.20
CA ASN A 169 8.47 -3.06 -1.27
C ASN A 169 7.48 -3.43 -0.15
N PHE A 170 6.19 -3.10 -0.32
CA PHE A 170 5.14 -3.38 0.66
C PHE A 170 4.08 -4.37 0.17
N ILE A 171 4.06 -4.70 -1.12
CA ILE A 171 3.06 -5.60 -1.70
C ILE A 171 3.54 -7.04 -1.52
N PRO A 172 2.84 -7.89 -0.74
CA PRO A 172 3.26 -9.27 -0.56
C PRO A 172 2.91 -10.11 -1.80
N ILE A 173 3.81 -11.00 -2.14
CA ILE A 173 3.64 -11.99 -3.21
C ILE A 173 4.08 -13.34 -2.68
N GLU A 174 3.38 -14.41 -3.07
CA GLU A 174 3.73 -15.77 -2.68
C GLU A 174 5.08 -16.16 -3.31
N ASP A 175 5.98 -16.71 -2.50
CA ASP A 175 7.26 -17.21 -2.97
C ASP A 175 7.06 -18.57 -3.66
N LYS A 176 7.13 -18.58 -5.00
CA LYS A 176 7.04 -19.80 -5.81
C LYS A 176 8.09 -20.86 -5.44
N THR A 177 9.18 -20.47 -4.76
CA THR A 177 10.30 -21.37 -4.41
C THR A 177 10.24 -21.94 -3.00
N ARG A 178 9.50 -21.29 -2.09
CA ARG A 178 9.39 -21.71 -0.68
C ARG A 178 7.92 -21.80 -0.29
N PRO A 179 7.41 -22.99 0.06
CA PRO A 179 6.05 -23.10 0.57
C PRO A 179 5.91 -22.21 1.82
N SER A 180 4.92 -21.32 1.81
CA SER A 180 4.66 -20.28 2.83
C SER A 180 5.70 -19.15 2.92
N GLY A 181 6.64 -19.05 1.99
CA GLY A 181 7.51 -17.88 1.86
C GLY A 181 6.75 -16.69 1.29
N ILE A 182 6.93 -15.50 1.86
CA ILE A 182 6.30 -14.27 1.36
C ILE A 182 7.41 -13.32 0.94
N ASN A 183 7.47 -13.05 -0.36
CA ASN A 183 8.33 -12.03 -0.91
C ASN A 183 7.56 -10.71 -0.99
N ARG A 184 8.28 -9.60 -1.13
CA ARG A 184 7.67 -8.28 -1.28
C ARG A 184 8.15 -7.60 -2.54
N THR A 185 7.23 -6.98 -3.24
CA THR A 185 7.50 -6.19 -4.43
C THR A 185 6.97 -4.76 -4.24
N ASN A 186 7.42 -3.88 -5.12
CA ASN A 186 6.94 -2.49 -5.20
C ASN A 186 5.99 -2.31 -6.37
N PRO A 187 5.19 -1.23 -6.39
CA PRO A 187 4.23 -0.98 -7.45
C PRO A 187 4.77 -1.02 -8.88
N ARG A 188 6.04 -0.64 -9.10
CA ARG A 188 6.64 -0.61 -10.45
C ARG A 188 7.02 -1.98 -10.98
N ASN A 189 7.21 -2.95 -10.08
CA ASN A 189 7.72 -4.29 -10.38
C ASN A 189 6.60 -5.36 -10.40
N CYS A 190 5.33 -4.94 -10.45
CA CYS A 190 4.19 -5.84 -10.56
C CYS A 190 3.08 -5.24 -11.43
N TYR A 191 2.13 -6.10 -11.82
CA TYR A 191 1.00 -5.74 -12.66
C TYR A 191 -0.30 -6.28 -12.09
N LEU A 192 -1.42 -5.59 -12.30
CA LEU A 192 -2.71 -6.12 -11.94
C LEU A 192 -3.13 -7.24 -12.90
N ASN A 193 -3.51 -8.40 -12.36
CA ASN A 193 -4.11 -9.47 -13.15
C ASN A 193 -5.56 -9.13 -13.50
N ARG A 194 -5.80 -8.31 -14.53
CA ARG A 194 -7.16 -7.94 -14.98
C ARG A 194 -7.69 -8.78 -16.12
N PHE A 195 -6.82 -9.56 -16.78
CA PHE A 195 -7.16 -10.22 -18.02
C PHE A 195 -6.53 -11.62 -18.07
N ASP A 196 -7.37 -12.65 -18.15
CA ASP A 196 -6.97 -14.05 -18.41
C ASP A 196 -6.24 -14.21 -19.76
N GLN A 197 -6.25 -13.18 -20.60
CA GLN A 197 -5.62 -13.19 -21.93
C GLN A 197 -4.08 -13.19 -21.90
N GLU A 198 -3.46 -12.88 -20.75
CA GLU A 198 -2.00 -12.81 -20.62
C GLU A 198 -1.39 -13.95 -19.77
N GLU A 199 -2.12 -15.06 -19.58
CA GLU A 199 -1.62 -16.22 -18.83
C GLU A 199 -0.24 -16.70 -19.28
N CYS A 200 0.05 -16.60 -20.58
CA CYS A 200 1.34 -16.95 -21.18
C CYS A 200 2.54 -16.15 -20.64
N LEU A 201 2.32 -15.02 -19.97
CA LEU A 201 3.34 -14.16 -19.40
C LEU A 201 3.46 -14.29 -17.86
N ASN A 202 2.59 -15.06 -17.21
CA ASN A 202 2.54 -15.22 -15.75
C ASN A 202 3.81 -15.84 -15.13
N ASP A 203 4.61 -16.53 -15.94
CA ASP A 203 5.89 -17.10 -15.52
C ASP A 203 7.03 -16.06 -15.55
N PHE A 204 6.86 -14.97 -16.27
CA PHE A 204 7.92 -13.99 -16.54
C PHE A 204 7.70 -12.64 -15.85
N PHE A 205 6.44 -12.27 -15.59
CA PHE A 205 6.09 -11.06 -14.86
C PHE A 205 5.31 -11.39 -13.58
N THR A 206 5.39 -10.50 -12.60
CA THR A 206 4.65 -10.62 -11.36
C THR A 206 3.27 -9.98 -11.51
N PHE A 207 2.25 -10.82 -11.66
CA PHE A 207 0.87 -10.40 -11.63
C PHE A 207 0.26 -10.58 -10.24
N ILE A 208 -0.52 -9.60 -9.80
CA ILE A 208 -1.16 -9.57 -8.48
C ILE A 208 -2.65 -9.26 -8.63
N ASP A 209 -3.45 -9.77 -7.69
CA ASP A 209 -4.84 -9.38 -7.55
C ASP A 209 -5.24 -9.43 -6.07
N PHE A 210 -5.67 -8.28 -5.54
CA PHE A 210 -6.19 -8.14 -4.18
C PHE A 210 -7.69 -7.81 -4.16
N GLY A 211 -8.37 -7.90 -5.31
CA GLY A 211 -9.77 -7.50 -5.49
C GLY A 211 -9.93 -6.03 -5.89
N GLU A 212 -11.12 -5.68 -6.37
CA GLU A 212 -11.38 -4.40 -7.05
C GLU A 212 -10.99 -3.16 -6.23
N LYS A 213 -11.36 -3.10 -4.96
CA LYS A 213 -11.11 -1.94 -4.08
C LYS A 213 -9.62 -1.77 -3.78
N ALA A 214 -8.95 -2.84 -3.36
CA ALA A 214 -7.51 -2.84 -3.08
C ALA A 214 -6.71 -2.51 -4.34
N ASN A 215 -7.10 -3.06 -5.49
CA ASN A 215 -6.42 -2.81 -6.76
C ASN A 215 -6.51 -1.34 -7.19
N LYS A 216 -7.61 -0.63 -6.92
CA LYS A 216 -7.71 0.83 -7.16
C LYS A 216 -6.67 1.61 -6.35
N PHE A 217 -6.44 1.24 -5.09
CA PHE A 217 -5.37 1.83 -4.28
C PHE A 217 -3.99 1.52 -4.88
N LEU A 218 -3.75 0.27 -5.29
CA LEU A 218 -2.47 -0.11 -5.91
C LEU A 218 -2.20 0.61 -7.23
N GLU A 219 -3.22 0.86 -8.06
CA GLU A 219 -3.10 1.73 -9.25
C GLU A 219 -2.68 3.14 -8.87
N SER A 220 -3.27 3.72 -7.82
CA SER A 220 -2.89 5.06 -7.33
C SER A 220 -1.44 5.10 -6.78
N CYS A 221 -0.90 3.94 -6.37
CA CYS A 221 0.51 3.79 -6.01
C CYS A 221 1.44 3.63 -7.23
N GLY A 222 0.89 3.40 -8.43
CA GLY A 222 1.63 3.22 -9.67
C GLY A 222 1.67 1.80 -10.22
N VAL A 223 0.88 0.86 -9.68
CA VAL A 223 0.75 -0.48 -10.29
C VAL A 223 0.06 -0.34 -11.64
N ARG A 224 0.69 -0.88 -12.69
CA ARG A 224 0.15 -0.89 -14.05
C ARG A 224 -0.71 -2.12 -14.26
N THR A 225 -1.59 -2.08 -15.26
CA THR A 225 -2.44 -3.23 -15.60
C THR A 225 -1.75 -4.27 -16.46
N LYS A 226 -0.69 -3.89 -17.19
CA LYS A 226 0.05 -4.79 -18.06
C LYS A 226 1.49 -4.30 -18.29
N PRO A 227 2.43 -5.22 -18.62
CA PRO A 227 3.75 -4.87 -19.12
C PRO A 227 3.66 -4.01 -20.38
N SER A 228 4.59 -3.06 -20.52
CA SER A 228 4.75 -2.31 -21.76
C SER A 228 5.37 -3.17 -22.87
N SER A 229 5.15 -2.77 -24.12
CA SER A 229 5.82 -3.36 -25.29
C SER A 229 7.34 -3.37 -25.15
N VAL A 230 7.91 -2.32 -24.56
CA VAL A 230 9.35 -2.20 -24.27
C VAL A 230 9.82 -3.29 -23.30
N GLU A 231 9.11 -3.50 -22.18
CA GLU A 231 9.46 -4.53 -21.19
C GLU A 231 9.33 -5.94 -21.75
N ILE A 232 8.32 -6.18 -22.59
CA ILE A 232 8.16 -7.46 -23.29
C ILE A 232 9.31 -7.67 -24.28
N ALA A 233 9.71 -6.64 -25.03
CA ALA A 233 10.84 -6.71 -25.94
C ALA A 233 12.17 -6.99 -25.20
N GLU A 234 12.42 -6.33 -24.07
CA GLU A 234 13.57 -6.62 -23.21
C GLU A 234 13.57 -8.06 -22.71
N LEU A 235 12.42 -8.56 -22.29
CA LEU A 235 12.24 -9.94 -21.86
C LEU A 235 12.53 -10.93 -22.99
N LEU A 236 12.03 -10.69 -24.22
CA LEU A 236 12.33 -11.53 -25.37
C LEU A 236 13.83 -11.54 -25.70
N VAL A 237 14.48 -10.37 -25.74
CA VAL A 237 15.93 -10.28 -25.99
C VAL A 237 16.74 -11.09 -24.97
N LYS A 238 16.30 -11.10 -23.72
CA LYS A 238 16.98 -11.82 -22.62
C LYS A 238 16.70 -13.32 -22.62
N SER A 239 15.47 -13.73 -22.93
CA SER A 239 14.95 -15.06 -22.59
C SER A 239 14.06 -15.71 -23.66
N SER A 240 14.13 -15.30 -24.94
CA SER A 240 13.22 -15.76 -26.00
C SER A 240 13.02 -17.28 -26.08
N ARG A 241 14.11 -18.06 -25.96
CA ARG A 241 14.03 -19.53 -26.00
C ARG A 241 13.26 -20.12 -24.82
N ASN A 242 13.37 -19.54 -23.64
CA ASN A 242 12.64 -20.00 -22.46
C ASN A 242 11.16 -19.68 -22.59
N ILE A 243 10.85 -18.50 -23.13
CA ILE A 243 9.47 -18.05 -23.41
C ILE A 243 8.83 -18.94 -24.47
N TRP A 244 9.53 -19.19 -25.58
CA TRP A 244 9.07 -20.12 -26.61
C TRP A 244 8.72 -21.50 -26.06
N LYS A 245 9.60 -22.06 -25.22
CA LYS A 245 9.39 -23.37 -24.59
C LYS A 245 8.23 -23.38 -23.59
N SER A 246 8.10 -22.33 -22.77
CA SER A 246 7.04 -22.20 -21.77
C SER A 246 5.66 -22.03 -22.42
N ILE A 247 5.55 -21.22 -23.48
CA ILE A 247 4.29 -20.96 -24.17
C ILE A 247 3.85 -22.19 -24.99
N GLY A 248 4.78 -22.85 -25.68
CA GLY A 248 4.54 -24.08 -26.44
C GLY A 248 3.63 -23.96 -27.67
N LYS A 249 2.89 -22.86 -27.83
CA LYS A 249 1.97 -22.58 -28.94
C LYS A 249 2.48 -21.41 -29.80
N TYR A 250 2.54 -21.65 -31.10
CA TYR A 250 3.03 -20.68 -32.08
C TYR A 250 2.18 -19.41 -32.11
N GLU A 251 0.85 -19.55 -32.14
CA GLU A 251 -0.12 -18.46 -32.25
C GLU A 251 -0.04 -17.53 -31.03
N THR A 252 0.16 -18.10 -29.84
CA THR A 252 0.33 -17.34 -28.60
C THR A 252 1.64 -16.56 -28.59
N TYR A 253 2.72 -17.12 -29.15
CA TYR A 253 3.97 -16.37 -29.30
C TYR A 253 3.82 -15.21 -30.32
N LEU A 254 3.12 -15.43 -31.43
CA LEU A 254 2.80 -14.37 -32.39
C LEU A 254 1.96 -13.25 -31.76
N TYR A 255 1.04 -13.57 -30.84
CA TYR A 255 0.30 -12.57 -30.08
C TYR A 255 1.24 -11.65 -29.28
N ILE A 256 2.27 -12.19 -28.63
CA ILE A 256 3.29 -11.40 -27.93
C ILE A 256 4.07 -10.51 -28.89
N LEU A 257 4.50 -11.04 -30.04
CA LEU A 257 5.17 -10.24 -31.07
C LEU A 257 4.28 -9.09 -31.57
N ASN A 258 2.98 -9.34 -31.75
CA ASN A 258 2.03 -8.32 -32.20
C ASN A 258 1.92 -7.16 -31.21
N ARG A 259 2.03 -7.42 -29.90
CA ARG A 259 2.06 -6.36 -28.88
C ARG A 259 3.28 -5.45 -29.02
N ILE A 260 4.43 -6.00 -29.38
CA ILE A 260 5.62 -5.21 -29.64
C ILE A 260 5.46 -4.44 -30.95
N ALA A 261 4.93 -5.10 -31.99
CA ALA A 261 4.70 -4.51 -33.30
C ALA A 261 3.75 -3.30 -33.26
N ALA A 262 2.73 -3.34 -32.40
CA ALA A 262 1.79 -2.23 -32.22
C ALA A 262 2.49 -0.91 -31.81
N ASP A 263 3.56 -1.00 -31.02
CA ASP A 263 4.36 0.14 -30.56
C ASP A 263 5.74 0.21 -31.25
N TYR A 264 5.89 -0.43 -32.42
CA TYR A 264 7.18 -0.58 -33.11
C TYR A 264 7.89 0.77 -33.34
N ARG A 265 7.14 1.77 -33.85
CA ARG A 265 7.69 3.12 -34.08
C ARG A 265 8.17 3.79 -32.79
N TYR A 266 7.39 3.66 -31.72
CA TYR A 266 7.76 4.22 -30.42
C TYR A 266 9.04 3.56 -29.88
N THR A 267 9.15 2.24 -29.98
CA THR A 267 10.30 1.46 -29.51
C THR A 267 11.57 1.83 -30.25
N ILE A 268 11.53 1.98 -31.58
CA ILE A 268 12.70 2.38 -32.37
C ILE A 268 13.19 3.77 -31.99
N ILE A 269 12.26 4.74 -31.89
CA ILE A 269 12.60 6.14 -31.66
C ILE A 269 13.15 6.33 -30.24
N ASN A 270 12.50 5.72 -29.25
CA ASN A 270 12.81 5.99 -27.83
C ASN A 270 13.76 4.96 -27.20
N GLN A 271 13.96 3.79 -27.81
CA GLN A 271 14.78 2.70 -27.29
C GLN A 271 15.74 2.12 -28.36
N PRO A 272 16.63 2.93 -28.97
CA PRO A 272 17.48 2.49 -30.07
C PRO A 272 18.43 1.34 -29.69
N ASN A 273 18.94 1.35 -28.46
CA ASN A 273 19.82 0.28 -27.95
C ASN A 273 19.09 -1.07 -27.81
N LEU A 274 17.82 -1.04 -27.40
CA LEU A 274 17.00 -2.25 -27.32
C LEU A 274 16.72 -2.79 -28.72
N PHE A 275 16.37 -1.90 -29.66
CA PHE A 275 16.11 -2.26 -31.04
C PHE A 275 17.31 -2.95 -31.71
N GLU A 276 18.53 -2.45 -31.50
CA GLU A 276 19.74 -3.08 -32.03
C GLU A 276 20.00 -4.48 -31.43
N LYS A 277 19.64 -4.69 -30.16
CA LYS A 277 19.68 -6.03 -29.56
C LYS A 277 18.61 -6.94 -30.15
N MET A 278 17.40 -6.43 -30.38
CA MET A 278 16.30 -7.18 -30.99
C MET A 278 16.64 -7.70 -32.38
N LYS A 279 17.29 -6.89 -33.23
CA LYS A 279 17.73 -7.33 -34.57
C LYS A 279 18.63 -8.55 -34.55
N LYS A 280 19.52 -8.62 -33.54
CA LYS A 280 20.54 -9.67 -33.41
C LYS A 280 20.03 -10.90 -32.65
N ALA A 281 19.09 -10.70 -31.73
CA ALA A 281 18.59 -11.77 -30.88
C ALA A 281 17.61 -12.69 -31.64
N PRO A 282 17.57 -14.00 -31.34
CA PRO A 282 16.63 -14.93 -31.95
C PRO A 282 15.24 -14.78 -31.29
N ILE A 283 14.54 -13.70 -31.62
CA ILE A 283 13.24 -13.35 -31.03
C ILE A 283 12.07 -13.51 -31.99
N LEU A 284 12.34 -13.55 -33.30
CA LEU A 284 11.29 -13.63 -34.32
C LEU A 284 10.97 -15.10 -34.62
N ALA A 285 9.69 -15.38 -34.80
CA ALA A 285 9.23 -16.72 -35.13
C ALA A 285 9.22 -16.90 -36.65
N ALA A 286 9.92 -17.91 -37.15
CA ALA A 286 9.98 -18.24 -38.55
C ALA A 286 9.27 -19.56 -38.83
N ILE A 287 8.68 -19.65 -40.01
CA ILE A 287 8.02 -20.84 -40.54
C ILE A 287 9.00 -21.54 -41.49
N LYS A 288 9.11 -22.86 -41.37
CA LYS A 288 9.82 -23.71 -42.31
C LYS A 288 8.87 -24.76 -42.85
N HIS A 289 8.74 -24.82 -44.18
CA HIS A 289 7.99 -25.88 -44.85
C HIS A 289 8.92 -27.05 -45.17
N ASP A 290 8.61 -28.23 -44.65
CA ASP A 290 9.27 -29.48 -45.05
C ASP A 290 8.24 -30.46 -45.61
N GLY A 291 7.98 -30.34 -46.92
CA GLY A 291 6.89 -31.05 -47.57
C GLY A 291 5.54 -30.58 -47.03
N ASN A 292 4.78 -31.49 -46.43
CA ASN A 292 3.48 -31.18 -45.82
C ASN A 292 3.59 -30.77 -44.34
N ASN A 293 4.77 -30.86 -43.73
CA ASN A 293 4.98 -30.49 -42.34
C ASN A 293 5.41 -29.03 -42.22
N ILE A 294 4.87 -28.36 -41.20
CA ILE A 294 5.23 -26.99 -40.84
C ILE A 294 6.00 -27.04 -39.53
N GLU A 295 7.23 -26.54 -39.55
CA GLU A 295 8.07 -26.39 -38.38
C GLU A 295 8.21 -24.91 -38.02
N TYR A 296 8.13 -24.61 -36.72
CA TYR A 296 8.28 -23.26 -36.20
C TYR A 296 9.56 -23.15 -35.38
N GLN A 297 10.37 -22.13 -35.65
CA GLN A 297 11.59 -21.88 -34.87
C GLN A 297 11.88 -20.39 -34.67
N LEU A 298 12.59 -20.08 -33.59
CA LEU A 298 13.05 -18.73 -33.32
C LEU A 298 14.38 -18.42 -34.01
N THR A 299 14.48 -17.29 -34.68
CA THR A 299 15.72 -16.80 -35.29
C THR A 299 15.76 -15.27 -35.35
N SER A 300 16.91 -14.71 -35.76
CA SER A 300 17.09 -13.27 -35.97
C SER A 300 16.54 -12.84 -37.32
N ALA A 301 16.15 -11.57 -37.46
CA ALA A 301 15.58 -11.01 -38.68
C ALA A 301 16.39 -11.33 -39.95
N ASN A 302 17.72 -11.25 -39.88
CA ASN A 302 18.62 -11.50 -41.02
C ASN A 302 18.54 -12.92 -41.61
N ASN A 303 17.92 -13.86 -40.90
CA ASN A 303 17.78 -15.26 -41.34
C ASN A 303 16.37 -15.57 -41.86
N ILE A 304 15.48 -14.57 -41.95
CA ILE A 304 14.08 -14.75 -42.32
C ILE A 304 13.82 -14.00 -43.63
N PHE A 305 13.17 -14.67 -44.56
CA PHE A 305 12.80 -14.11 -45.85
C PHE A 305 11.33 -13.70 -45.83
N ILE A 306 11.05 -12.48 -46.28
CA ILE A 306 9.68 -12.05 -46.64
C ILE A 306 9.51 -12.48 -48.10
N ASN A 307 9.04 -13.71 -48.33
CA ASN A 307 8.87 -14.23 -49.67
C ASN A 307 7.51 -14.93 -49.82
N ASP A 308 6.69 -14.38 -50.69
CA ASP A 308 5.33 -14.86 -50.99
C ASP A 308 5.32 -15.85 -52.18
N ASP A 309 6.48 -16.16 -52.78
CA ASP A 309 6.59 -17.07 -53.93
C ASP A 309 6.68 -18.55 -53.50
N GLU A 310 5.59 -19.30 -53.72
CA GLU A 310 5.50 -20.73 -53.41
C GLU A 310 6.53 -21.60 -54.17
N ALA A 311 6.91 -21.24 -55.40
CA ALA A 311 7.87 -22.02 -56.17
C ALA A 311 9.26 -21.91 -55.54
N TYR A 312 9.64 -20.72 -55.08
CA TYR A 312 10.88 -20.51 -54.34
C TYR A 312 10.89 -21.26 -53.00
N GLN A 313 9.76 -21.24 -52.27
CA GLN A 313 9.64 -21.95 -51.00
C GLN A 313 9.82 -23.47 -51.18
N LYS A 314 9.27 -24.05 -52.26
CA LYS A 314 9.42 -25.50 -52.57
C LYS A 314 10.85 -25.89 -52.91
N VAL A 315 11.59 -25.04 -53.61
CA VAL A 315 12.96 -25.34 -54.08
C VAL A 315 13.99 -25.11 -52.98
N PHE A 316 13.94 -23.97 -52.29
CA PHE A 316 15.00 -23.54 -51.37
C PHE A 316 14.68 -23.81 -49.90
N LYS A 317 13.42 -24.11 -49.56
CA LYS A 317 12.93 -24.33 -48.19
C LYS A 317 13.46 -23.27 -47.18
N PRO A 318 13.34 -21.96 -47.50
CA PRO A 318 13.84 -20.90 -46.63
C PRO A 318 13.00 -20.81 -45.35
N LEU A 319 13.54 -20.10 -44.36
CA LEU A 319 12.75 -19.63 -43.22
C LEU A 319 11.97 -18.40 -43.65
N ILE A 320 10.65 -18.47 -43.56
CA ILE A 320 9.77 -17.38 -43.98
C ILE A 320 9.11 -16.70 -42.78
N ALA A 321 8.78 -15.42 -42.96
CA ALA A 321 8.00 -14.66 -41.99
C ALA A 321 6.56 -15.19 -41.92
N PRO A 322 5.86 -15.04 -40.77
CA PRO A 322 4.44 -15.31 -40.70
C PRO A 322 3.65 -14.43 -41.67
N ASP A 323 2.58 -15.01 -42.24
CA ASP A 323 1.56 -14.26 -42.97
C ASP A 323 0.72 -13.43 -41.98
N ASN A 324 1.29 -12.30 -41.55
CA ASN A 324 0.69 -11.37 -40.61
C ASN A 324 1.18 -9.95 -40.90
N ASP A 325 0.31 -9.13 -41.49
CA ASP A 325 0.63 -7.77 -41.90
C ASP A 325 1.11 -6.86 -40.76
N ASN A 326 0.55 -7.03 -39.55
CA ASN A 326 0.95 -6.24 -38.38
C ASN A 326 2.40 -6.54 -37.97
N LEU A 327 2.84 -7.77 -38.17
CA LEU A 327 4.20 -8.21 -37.85
C LEU A 327 5.20 -7.88 -38.95
N LYS A 328 4.77 -7.65 -40.20
CA LYS A 328 5.65 -7.45 -41.35
C LYS A 328 6.74 -6.40 -41.12
N THR A 329 6.46 -5.37 -40.32
CA THR A 329 7.42 -4.32 -39.93
C THR A 329 8.56 -4.83 -39.04
N MET A 330 8.33 -5.86 -38.23
CA MET A 330 9.37 -6.46 -37.37
C MET A 330 10.35 -7.35 -38.15
N TYR A 331 9.97 -7.81 -39.34
CA TYR A 331 10.78 -8.68 -40.20
C TYR A 331 11.49 -7.92 -41.33
N LYS A 332 11.24 -6.61 -41.45
CA LYS A 332 11.98 -5.68 -42.31
C LYS A 332 13.09 -5.00 -41.50
#